data_AF-A0A8J6ETG1-F1
#
_entry.id   AF-A0A8J6ETG1-F1
#
_cell.length_a   1.000
_cell.length_b   1.000
_cell.length_c   1.000
_cell.angle_alpha   90.00
_cell.angle_beta   90.00
_cell.angle_gamma   90.00
#
_symmetry.space_group_name_H-M   'P 1'
#
loop_
_entity.id
_entity.type
_entity.pdbx_description
1 polymer ?
#
loop_
_entity_poly.entity_id
_entity_poly.type
_entity_poly.pdbx_seq_one_letter_code
_entity_poly.pdbx_strand_id
1 'polypeptide(L)'
;MFFPSLAIALISSLLQIQIRRRFSVVKALSHPWMQDFQTWLDLRELETKVGQRYITHESDDVRWQRFAEECGIEYPQHFVMGPQYDETEEEDEE
;
A
#
# COMPACT_ATOMS: atom_id res chain seq x y z
N MET A 1 22.56 5.40 -1.16
CA MET A 1 21.17 5.80 -0.89
C MET A 1 20.61 6.46 -2.16
N PHE A 2 19.93 5.71 -3.01
CA PHE A 2 19.32 6.18 -4.27
C PHE A 2 17.81 5.86 -4.24
N PHE A 3 17.14 6.27 -3.14
CA PHE A 3 15.70 6.04 -2.94
C PHE A 3 14.75 6.81 -3.89
N PRO A 4 15.08 8.01 -4.43
CA PRO A 4 14.14 8.72 -5.30
C PRO A 4 13.85 8.00 -6.62
N SER A 5 14.78 7.18 -7.12
CA SER A 5 14.61 6.51 -8.42
C SER A 5 13.55 5.41 -8.39
N LEU A 6 13.34 4.74 -7.26
CA LEU A 6 12.35 3.67 -7.13
C LEU A 6 10.92 4.23 -7.08
N ALA A 7 10.70 5.31 -6.33
CA ALA A 7 9.41 6.00 -6.30
C ALA A 7 9.03 6.51 -7.71
N ILE A 8 9.97 7.20 -8.36
CA ILE A 8 9.79 7.74 -9.71
C ILE A 8 9.56 6.60 -10.71
N ALA A 9 10.29 5.49 -10.61
CA ALA A 9 10.11 4.33 -11.49
C ALA A 9 8.73 3.69 -11.32
N LEU A 10 8.23 3.57 -10.09
CA LEU A 10 6.88 3.08 -9.82
C LEU A 10 5.83 4.01 -10.43
N ILE A 11 5.88 5.31 -10.11
CA ILE A 11 4.93 6.30 -10.64
C ILE A 11 4.95 6.31 -12.17
N SER A 12 6.12 6.31 -12.79
CA SER A 12 6.26 6.27 -14.25
C SER A 12 5.68 5.00 -14.86
N SER A 13 5.78 3.87 -14.16
CA SER A 13 5.23 2.59 -14.62
C SER A 13 3.72 2.49 -14.42
N LEU A 14 3.16 3.24 -13.46
CA LEU A 14 1.72 3.36 -13.21
C LEU A 14 1.04 4.34 -14.17
N LEU A 15 1.69 5.48 -14.44
CA LEU A 15 1.19 6.55 -15.31
C LEU A 15 1.60 6.36 -16.78
N GLN A 16 1.80 5.11 -17.18
CA GLN A 16 2.24 4.78 -18.52
C GLN A 16 1.13 5.07 -19.55
N ILE A 17 1.43 5.87 -20.58
CA ILE A 17 0.48 6.24 -21.64
C ILE A 17 0.03 5.01 -22.44
N GLN A 18 0.95 4.06 -22.65
CA GLN A 18 0.65 2.79 -23.28
C GLN A 18 0.07 1.82 -22.25
N ILE A 19 -1.25 1.64 -22.27
CA ILE A 19 -2.00 0.81 -21.31
C ILE A 19 -1.42 -0.60 -21.18
N ARG A 20 -1.01 -1.21 -22.31
CA ARG A 20 -0.41 -2.57 -22.32
C ARG A 20 0.89 -2.69 -21.52
N ARG A 21 1.54 -1.57 -21.19
CA ARG A 21 2.79 -1.48 -20.42
C ARG A 21 2.59 -0.97 -19.00
N ARG A 22 1.36 -0.61 -18.61
CA ARG A 22 1.04 -0.18 -17.25
C ARG A 22 1.24 -1.36 -16.29
N PHE A 23 1.72 -1.07 -15.09
CA PHE A 23 1.76 -2.10 -14.04
C PHE A 23 0.35 -2.54 -13.66
N SER A 24 0.14 -3.86 -13.60
CA SER A 24 -1.01 -4.41 -12.89
C SER A 24 -0.92 -4.07 -11.41
N VAL A 25 -2.07 -4.11 -10.73
CA VAL A 25 -2.15 -3.87 -9.27
C VAL A 25 -1.15 -4.75 -8.52
N VAL A 26 -1.12 -6.04 -8.81
CA VAL A 26 -0.17 -7.00 -8.21
C VAL A 26 1.29 -6.60 -8.43
N LYS A 27 1.63 -6.13 -9.64
CA LYS A 27 3.02 -5.72 -9.97
C LYS A 27 3.41 -4.42 -9.28
N ALA A 28 2.46 -3.49 -9.12
CA ALA A 28 2.67 -2.26 -8.37
C ALA A 28 2.87 -2.54 -6.89
N LEU A 29 2.03 -3.39 -6.29
CA LEU A 29 2.14 -3.81 -4.89
C LEU A 29 3.45 -4.53 -4.59
N SER A 30 3.95 -5.32 -5.54
CA SER A 30 5.22 -6.04 -5.39
C SER A 30 6.46 -5.17 -5.61
N HIS A 31 6.31 -3.89 -5.96
CA HIS A 31 7.44 -3.02 -6.25
C HIS A 31 8.23 -2.71 -4.97
N PRO A 32 9.58 -2.68 -4.99
CA PRO A 32 10.40 -2.46 -3.79
C PRO A 32 10.06 -1.17 -3.02
N TRP A 33 9.59 -0.14 -3.71
CA TRP A 33 9.12 1.09 -3.06
C TRP A 33 7.83 0.88 -2.25
N MET A 34 6.89 0.05 -2.72
CA MET A 34 5.67 -0.30 -1.97
C MET A 34 5.92 -1.32 -0.86
N GLN A 35 7.00 -2.10 -0.98
CA GLN A 35 7.45 -3.05 0.04
C GLN A 35 8.45 -2.43 1.02
N ASP A 36 8.46 -1.10 1.15
CA ASP A 36 9.27 -0.38 2.12
C ASP A 36 8.44 -0.01 3.36
N PHE A 37 9.03 -0.17 4.55
CA PHE A 37 8.34 0.06 5.81
C PHE A 37 7.87 1.50 5.96
N GLN A 38 8.70 2.49 5.56
CA GLN A 38 8.33 3.90 5.66
C GLN A 38 7.17 4.24 4.73
N THR A 39 7.20 3.72 3.51
CA THR A 39 6.12 3.91 2.54
C THR A 39 4.81 3.29 3.04
N TRP A 40 4.88 2.13 3.68
CA TRP A 40 3.72 1.51 4.32
C TRP A 40 3.16 2.36 5.45
N LEU A 41 4.00 2.94 6.32
CA LEU A 41 3.55 3.87 7.37
C LEU A 41 2.84 5.10 6.79
N ASP A 42 3.40 5.71 5.75
CA ASP A 42 2.82 6.87 5.09
C ASP A 42 1.44 6.54 4.47
N LEU A 43 1.30 5.35 3.88
CA LEU A 43 0.03 4.84 3.37
C LEU A 43 -1.00 4.65 4.49
N ARG A 44 -0.60 4.06 5.61
CA ARG A 44 -1.49 3.84 6.77
C ARG A 44 -1.93 5.15 7.41
N GLU A 45 -1.05 6.14 7.47
CA GLU A 45 -1.39 7.48 7.96
C GLU A 45 -2.41 8.16 7.03
N LEU A 46 -2.23 8.02 5.71
CA LEU A 46 -3.18 8.53 4.72
C LEU A 46 -4.55 7.84 4.85
N GLU A 47 -4.59 6.50 4.91
CA GLU A 47 -5.82 5.73 5.08
C GLU A 47 -6.55 6.09 6.38
N THR A 48 -5.80 6.30 7.47
CA THR A 48 -6.34 6.74 8.76
C THR A 48 -6.95 8.14 8.66
N LYS A 49 -6.30 9.07 7.94
CA LYS A 49 -6.83 10.43 7.71
C LYS A 49 -8.09 10.44 6.85
N VAL A 50 -8.17 9.54 5.87
CA VAL A 50 -9.36 9.38 5.02
C VAL A 50 -10.46 8.58 5.77
N GLY A 51 -10.08 7.80 6.77
CA GLY A 51 -10.98 6.97 7.57
C GLY A 51 -11.40 5.68 6.84
N GLN A 52 -10.61 5.24 5.86
CA GLN A 52 -10.91 4.08 5.02
C GLN A 52 -9.63 3.42 4.50
N ARG A 53 -9.65 2.09 4.40
CA ARG A 53 -8.57 1.27 3.84
C ARG A 53 -8.80 1.03 2.34
N TYR A 54 -7.76 1.22 1.53
CA TYR A 54 -7.83 1.10 0.08
C TYR A 54 -6.88 0.05 -0.48
N ILE A 55 -5.59 0.19 -0.15
CA ILE A 55 -4.53 -0.59 -0.80
C ILE A 55 -3.82 -1.54 0.16
N THR A 56 -3.83 -1.22 1.46
CA THR A 56 -3.25 -2.09 2.49
C THR A 56 -4.26 -3.15 2.93
N HIS A 57 -3.79 -4.29 3.43
CA HIS A 57 -4.63 -5.34 3.99
C HIS A 57 -4.24 -5.65 5.43
N GLU A 58 -5.14 -6.24 6.23
CA GLU A 58 -4.85 -6.66 7.62
C GLU A 58 -3.65 -7.61 7.71
N SER A 59 -3.43 -8.41 6.67
CA SER A 59 -2.25 -9.28 6.58
C SER A 59 -0.92 -8.51 6.53
N ASP A 60 -0.93 -7.30 5.96
CA ASP A 60 0.25 -6.44 5.96
C ASP A 60 0.56 -5.92 7.37
N ASP A 61 -0.46 -5.63 8.18
CA ASP A 61 -0.27 -5.13 9.55
C ASP A 61 0.53 -6.13 10.39
N VAL A 62 0.13 -7.41 10.38
CA VAL A 62 0.79 -8.48 11.14
C VAL A 62 2.24 -8.65 10.70
N ARG A 63 2.49 -8.58 9.39
CA ARG A 63 3.84 -8.70 8.82
C ARG A 63 4.72 -7.52 9.26
N TRP A 64 4.21 -6.30 9.16
CA TRP A 64 4.97 -5.09 9.47
C TRP A 64 5.15 -4.85 10.97
N GLN A 65 4.20 -5.30 11.80
CA GLN A 65 4.36 -5.27 13.25
C GLN A 65 5.51 -6.18 13.70
N ARG A 66 5.58 -7.41 13.17
CA ARG A 66 6.72 -8.32 13.46
C ARG A 66 8.04 -7.75 12.98
N PHE A 67 8.07 -7.15 11.79
CA PHE A 67 9.26 -6.50 11.28
C PHE A 67 9.73 -5.35 12.19
N ALA A 68 8.80 -4.53 12.68
CA ALA A 68 9.11 -3.45 13.62
C ALA A 68 9.66 -4.00 14.95
N GLU A 69 9.07 -5.07 15.49
CA GLU A 69 9.55 -5.76 16.70
C GLU A 69 10.98 -6.32 16.51
N GLU A 70 11.25 -6.99 15.38
CA GLU A 70 12.58 -7.55 15.06
C GLU A 70 13.65 -6.47 14.85
N CYS A 71 13.28 -5.34 14.25
CA CYS A 71 14.20 -4.22 14.02
C CYS A 71 14.29 -3.25 15.21
N GLY A 72 13.46 -3.42 16.25
CA GLY A 72 13.39 -2.50 17.39
C GLY A 72 12.85 -1.10 17.02
N ILE A 73 12.01 -1.02 15.99
CA ILE A 73 11.39 0.22 15.52
C ILE A 73 10.02 0.38 16.20
N GLU A 74 9.67 1.61 16.58
CA GLU A 74 8.38 1.90 17.19
C GLU A 74 7.26 1.78 16.15
N TYR A 75 6.30 0.90 16.41
CA TYR A 75 5.14 0.70 15.54
C TYR A 75 3.98 1.61 15.99
N PRO A 76 3.45 2.50 15.12
CA PRO A 76 2.37 3.39 15.51
C PRO A 76 1.07 2.61 15.77
N GLN A 77 0.47 2.82 16.95
CA GLN A 77 -0.76 2.13 17.36
C GLN A 77 -2.04 2.91 17.04
N HIS A 78 -1.93 4.12 16.50
CA HIS A 78 -3.06 5.04 16.30
C HIS A 78 -3.79 4.85 14.96
N PHE A 79 -3.49 3.79 14.21
CA PHE A 79 -4.15 3.54 12.94
C PHE A 79 -5.62 3.17 13.16
N VAL A 80 -6.52 4.05 12.72
CA VAL A 80 -7.97 3.86 12.85
C VAL A 80 -8.43 3.01 11.67
N MET A 81 -8.99 1.84 11.97
CA MET A 81 -9.55 0.96 10.94
C MET A 81 -10.91 1.50 10.49
N GLY A 82 -10.95 2.06 9.27
CA GLY A 82 -12.19 2.26 8.56
C GLY A 82 -12.73 0.94 8.00
N PRO A 83 -14.03 0.84 7.69
CA PRO A 83 -14.57 -0.32 6.97
C PRO A 83 -13.80 -0.52 5.65
N GLN A 84 -13.45 -1.77 5.35
CA GLN A 84 -12.87 -2.13 4.07
C GLN A 84 -14.00 -2.08 3.03
N TYR A 85 -13.82 -1.31 1.96
CA TYR A 85 -14.76 -1.37 0.85
C TYR A 85 -14.52 -2.71 0.14
N ASP A 86 -15.54 -3.55 0.12
CA ASP A 86 -15.53 -4.73 -0.73
C ASP A 86 -16.06 -4.30 -2.11
N GLU A 87 -15.17 -4.14 -3.09
CA GLU A 87 -15.57 -3.86 -4.47
C GLU A 87 -16.30 -5.06 -5.12
N THR A 88 -16.47 -6.19 -4.43
CA THR A 88 -17.24 -7.33 -4.96
C THR A 88 -18.77 -7.17 -4.90
N GLU A 89 -19.30 -6.05 -4.40
CA GLU A 89 -20.74 -5.74 -4.46
C GLU A 89 -21.21 -5.12 -5.81
N GLU A 90 -20.44 -5.24 -6.90
CA GLU A 90 -20.90 -4.87 -8.27
C GLU A 90 -20.86 -6.06 -9.27
N GLU A 91 -21.31 -7.24 -8.87
CA GLU A 91 -21.77 -8.28 -9.81
C GLU A 91 -22.94 -9.04 -9.17
N ASP A 92 -24.15 -8.46 -9.14
CA ASP A 92 -25.44 -9.19 -9.08
C ASP A 92 -26.64 -8.21 -9.10
N GLU A 93 -26.81 -7.43 -10.17
CA GLU A 93 -28.16 -6.93 -10.54
C GLU A 93 -28.38 -7.08 -12.06
N GLU A 94 -29.02 -8.22 -12.39
CA GLU A 94 -29.86 -8.59 -13.55
C GLU A 94 -29.23 -8.90 -14.93
#